data_AF-A0A527VVB9-F1
#
_entry.id   AF-A0A527VVB9-F1
#
_cell.length_a   1.000
_cell.length_b   1.000
_cell.length_c   1.000
_cell.angle_alpha   90.00
_cell.angle_beta   90.00
_cell.angle_gamma   90.00
#
_symmetry.space_group_name_H-M   'P 1'
#
loop_
_entity.id
_entity.type
_entity.pdbx_description
1 polymer ?
#
loop_
_entity_poly.entity_id
_entity_poly.type
_entity_poly.pdbx_seq_one_letter_code
_entity_poly.pdbx_strand_id
1 'polypeptide(L)'
;AAYLLWRRQSAQMRIAAEQAARAELERRVVERTQDLSLARDRLQAEIADHRSTEAKLQVMQQELVQANRLATLGQVAAGVAHEINQPVATIRAYADNARVFLEREQSASAEENLGAIAALTDRIGAITEELKAFARKGRTAAEPVELRSVIEGAVVLLRSRFAGRLDALAITLPPSALKVMGNRLRLEQVLINLFQNALEALEGRDGARVEV
;
A
#
# COMPACT_ATOMS: atom_id res chain seq x y z
N ALA A 1 18.33 -62.85 -69.32
CA ALA A 1 19.50 -62.12 -68.80
C ALA A 1 19.27 -60.60 -68.69
N ALA A 2 18.88 -59.92 -69.78
CA ALA A 2 18.69 -58.45 -69.81
C ALA A 2 17.68 -57.90 -68.79
N TYR A 3 16.52 -58.55 -68.62
CA TYR A 3 15.51 -58.12 -67.64
C TYR A 3 15.99 -58.17 -66.18
N LEU A 4 16.79 -59.20 -65.82
CA LEU A 4 17.35 -59.34 -64.48
C LEU A 4 18.44 -58.29 -64.22
N LEU A 5 19.25 -57.96 -65.23
CA LEU A 5 20.23 -56.89 -65.16
C LEU A 5 19.56 -55.52 -64.99
N TRP A 6 18.53 -55.23 -65.79
CA TRP A 6 17.75 -54.00 -65.67
C TRP A 6 17.10 -53.87 -64.29
N ARG A 7 16.42 -54.92 -63.80
CA ARG A 7 15.78 -54.92 -62.48
C ARG A 7 16.79 -54.69 -61.35
N ARG A 8 17.98 -55.29 -61.43
CA ARG A 8 19.06 -55.11 -60.45
C ARG A 8 19.62 -53.69 -60.49
N GLN A 9 19.82 -53.13 -61.68
CA GLN A 9 20.29 -51.76 -61.88
C GLN A 9 19.26 -50.73 -61.39
N SER A 10 17.97 -50.92 -61.67
CA SER A 10 16.89 -50.06 -61.16
C SER A 10 16.76 -50.13 -59.63
N ALA A 11 16.93 -51.31 -59.02
CA ALA A 11 16.94 -51.46 -57.56
C ALA A 11 18.14 -50.75 -56.92
N GLN A 12 19.33 -50.87 -57.51
CA GLN A 12 20.53 -50.16 -57.05
C GLN A 12 20.39 -48.64 -57.17
N MET A 13 19.83 -48.14 -58.28
CA MET A 13 19.55 -46.71 -58.47
C MET A 13 18.55 -46.18 -57.45
N ARG A 14 17.50 -46.94 -57.12
CA ARG A 14 16.53 -46.57 -56.06
C ARG A 14 17.18 -46.48 -54.69
N ILE A 15 17.98 -47.47 -54.31
CA ILE A 15 18.69 -47.47 -53.01
C ILE A 15 19.66 -46.27 -52.93
N ALA A 16 20.41 -46.01 -54.00
CA ALA A 16 21.31 -44.85 -54.06
C ALA A 16 20.56 -43.52 -53.97
N ALA A 17 19.40 -43.39 -54.63
CA ALA A 17 18.55 -42.20 -54.54
C ALA A 17 17.96 -42.01 -53.14
N GLU A 18 17.49 -43.08 -52.49
CA GLU A 18 16.99 -43.03 -51.10
C GLU A 18 18.11 -42.66 -50.12
N GLN A 19 19.31 -43.20 -50.28
CA GLN A 19 20.47 -42.85 -49.46
C GLN A 19 20.87 -41.38 -49.64
N ALA A 20 20.89 -40.87 -50.87
CA ALA A 20 21.16 -39.46 -51.16
C ALA A 20 20.09 -38.53 -50.55
N ALA A 21 18.81 -38.90 -50.67
CA ALA A 21 17.72 -38.14 -50.07
C ALA A 21 17.79 -38.13 -48.54
N ARG A 22 18.14 -39.27 -47.92
CA ARG A 22 18.32 -39.37 -46.47
C ARG A 22 19.51 -38.55 -45.99
N ALA A 23 20.64 -38.58 -46.69
CA ALA A 23 21.82 -37.79 -46.35
C ALA A 23 21.53 -36.27 -46.45
N GLU A 24 20.79 -35.84 -47.47
CA GLU A 24 20.37 -34.45 -47.60
C GLU A 24 19.38 -34.03 -46.49
N LEU A 25 18.46 -34.92 -46.09
CA LEU A 25 17.57 -34.66 -44.96
C LEU A 25 18.35 -34.54 -43.64
N GLU A 26 19.27 -35.45 -43.37
CA GLU A 26 20.12 -35.42 -42.18
C GLU A 26 20.95 -34.13 -42.13
N ARG A 27 21.53 -33.71 -43.26
CA ARG A 27 22.24 -32.43 -43.39
C ARG A 27 21.33 -31.24 -43.04
N ARG A 28 20.12 -31.19 -43.61
CA ARG A 28 19.13 -30.13 -43.32
C ARG A 28 18.68 -30.12 -41.86
N VAL A 29 18.50 -31.29 -41.24
CA VAL A 29 18.14 -31.41 -39.83
C VAL A 29 19.25 -30.84 -38.95
N VAL A 30 20.52 -31.16 -39.24
CA VAL A 30 21.67 -30.61 -38.52
C VAL A 30 21.74 -29.08 -38.66
N GLU A 31 21.65 -28.56 -39.89
CA GLU A 31 21.65 -27.11 -40.16
C GLU A 31 20.52 -26.40 -39.40
N ARG A 32 19.29 -26.91 -39.49
CA ARG A 32 18.14 -26.32 -38.80
C ARG A 32 18.24 -26.41 -37.28
N THR A 33 18.79 -27.51 -36.76
CA THR A 33 19.00 -27.67 -35.30
C THR A 33 20.03 -26.67 -34.80
N GLN A 34 21.09 -26.42 -35.58
CA GLN A 34 22.09 -25.42 -35.26
C GLN A 34 21.49 -24.00 -35.30
N ASP A 35 20.76 -23.65 -36.35
CA ASP A 35 20.07 -22.35 -36.47
C ASP A 35 19.11 -22.11 -35.29
N LEU A 36 18.30 -23.12 -34.94
CA LEU A 36 17.36 -23.05 -33.83
C LEU A 36 18.08 -22.91 -32.49
N SER A 37 19.20 -23.61 -32.28
CA SER A 37 20.00 -23.47 -31.06
C SER A 37 20.54 -22.05 -30.93
N LEU A 38 21.08 -21.48 -32.01
CA LEU A 38 21.58 -20.10 -32.01
C LEU A 38 20.48 -19.07 -31.76
N ALA A 39 19.31 -19.25 -32.38
CA ALA A 39 18.16 -18.39 -32.16
C ALA A 39 17.65 -18.48 -30.71
N ARG A 40 17.57 -19.69 -30.15
CA ARG A 40 17.21 -19.92 -28.75
C ARG A 40 18.17 -19.20 -27.80
N ASP A 41 19.48 -19.34 -28.02
CA ASP A 41 20.49 -18.76 -27.12
C ASP A 41 20.45 -17.23 -27.15
N ARG A 42 20.20 -16.64 -28.33
CA ARG A 42 19.96 -15.19 -28.48
C ARG A 42 18.71 -14.73 -27.72
N LEU A 43 17.58 -15.43 -27.90
CA LEU A 43 16.34 -15.11 -27.20
C LEU A 43 16.49 -15.25 -25.68
N GLN A 44 17.22 -16.25 -25.21
CA GLN A 44 17.49 -16.42 -23.77
C GLN A 44 18.32 -15.27 -23.21
N ALA A 45 19.33 -14.80 -23.96
CA ALA A 45 20.11 -13.63 -23.56
C ALA A 45 19.25 -12.35 -23.51
N GLU A 46 18.39 -12.13 -24.51
CA GLU A 46 17.48 -10.99 -24.57
C GLU A 46 16.45 -11.01 -23.42
N ILE A 47 15.87 -12.18 -23.12
CA ILE A 47 14.97 -12.35 -21.97
C ILE A 47 15.69 -12.06 -20.65
N ALA A 48 16.93 -12.51 -20.50
CA ALA A 48 17.72 -12.26 -19.30
C ALA A 48 18.00 -10.75 -19.11
N ASP A 49 18.36 -10.06 -20.19
CA ASP A 49 18.59 -8.61 -20.19
C ASP A 49 17.31 -7.82 -19.90
N HIS A 50 16.20 -8.20 -20.53
CA HIS A 50 14.90 -7.58 -20.29
C HIS A 50 14.45 -7.76 -18.84
N ARG A 51 14.61 -8.95 -18.26
CA ARG A 51 14.30 -9.20 -16.84
C ARG A 51 15.20 -8.39 -15.90
N SER A 52 16.49 -8.25 -16.22
CA SER A 52 17.39 -7.41 -15.43
C SER A 52 16.95 -5.95 -15.47
N THR A 53 16.52 -5.47 -16.63
CA THR A 53 16.06 -4.09 -16.83
C THR A 53 14.74 -3.85 -16.09
N GLU A 54 13.79 -4.77 -16.16
CA GLU A 54 12.53 -4.69 -15.39
C GLU A 54 12.78 -4.66 -13.88
N ALA A 55 13.70 -5.50 -13.38
CA ALA A 55 14.06 -5.52 -11.96
C ALA A 55 14.66 -4.17 -11.52
N LYS A 56 15.57 -3.59 -12.32
CA LYS A 56 16.14 -2.25 -12.06
C LYS A 56 15.05 -1.18 -12.08
N LEU A 57 14.12 -1.25 -13.03
CA LEU A 57 13.03 -0.30 -13.16
C LEU A 57 12.08 -0.38 -11.95
N GLN A 58 11.77 -1.58 -11.46
CA GLN A 58 10.98 -1.76 -10.23
C GLN A 58 11.67 -1.16 -9.01
N VAL A 59 12.98 -1.37 -8.86
CA VAL A 59 13.76 -0.78 -7.75
C VAL A 59 13.73 0.75 -7.84
N MET A 60 14.00 1.33 -9.00
CA MET A 60 13.96 2.79 -9.19
C MET A 60 12.56 3.37 -8.96
N GLN A 61 11.49 2.68 -9.36
CA GLN A 61 10.13 3.12 -9.06
C GLN A 61 9.86 3.14 -7.54
N GLN A 62 10.33 2.14 -6.81
CA GLN A 62 10.21 2.11 -5.35
C GLN A 62 10.99 3.26 -4.69
N GLU A 63 12.21 3.54 -5.17
CA GLU A 63 13.02 4.66 -4.70
C GLU A 63 12.34 6.02 -4.99
N LEU A 64 11.77 6.21 -6.18
CA LEU A 64 11.04 7.42 -6.54
C LEU A 64 9.79 7.63 -5.67
N VAL A 65 9.03 6.56 -5.40
CA VAL A 65 7.88 6.62 -4.48
C VAL A 65 8.33 7.04 -3.08
N GLN A 66 9.47 6.52 -2.61
CA GLN A 66 10.01 6.86 -1.30
C GLN A 66 10.53 8.31 -1.24
N ALA A 67 11.22 8.78 -2.29
CA ALA A 67 11.70 10.16 -2.40
C ALA A 67 10.54 11.17 -2.47
N ASN A 68 9.52 10.89 -3.29
CA ASN A 68 8.32 11.72 -3.38
C ASN A 68 7.59 11.79 -2.04
N ARG A 69 7.51 10.67 -1.32
CA ARG A 69 6.93 10.63 0.03
C ARG A 69 7.71 11.47 1.05
N LEU A 70 9.04 11.43 1.02
CA LEU A 70 9.88 12.26 1.89
C LEU A 70 9.71 13.75 1.56
N ALA A 71 9.68 14.11 0.27
CA ALA A 71 9.43 15.48 -0.16
C ALA A 71 8.06 15.98 0.30
N THR A 72 7.01 15.18 0.11
CA THR A 72 5.64 15.47 0.58
C THR A 72 5.61 15.61 2.09
N LEU A 73 6.28 14.72 2.84
CA LEU A 73 6.38 14.81 4.29
C LEU A 73 7.06 16.12 4.72
N GLY A 74 8.12 16.56 4.04
CA GLY A 74 8.78 17.83 4.33
C GLY A 74 7.87 19.04 4.11
N GLN A 75 7.12 19.04 3.01
CA GLN A 75 6.18 20.12 2.67
C GLN A 75 4.99 20.17 3.64
N VAL A 76 4.43 19.00 3.99
CA VAL A 76 3.36 18.87 4.99
C VAL A 76 3.88 19.22 6.38
N ALA A 77 5.09 18.81 6.76
CA ALA A 77 5.67 19.13 8.06
C ALA A 77 5.84 20.64 8.27
N ALA A 78 6.19 21.39 7.22
CA ALA A 78 6.24 22.86 7.29
C ALA A 78 4.85 23.49 7.53
N GLY A 79 3.81 22.98 6.84
CA GLY A 79 2.41 23.41 7.06
C GLY A 79 1.89 23.03 8.45
N VAL A 80 2.17 21.81 8.90
CA VAL A 80 1.82 21.31 10.23
C VAL A 80 2.52 22.11 11.32
N ALA A 81 3.80 22.48 11.14
CA ALA A 81 4.49 23.35 12.08
C ALA A 81 3.78 24.71 12.23
N HIS A 82 3.28 25.28 11.12
CA HIS A 82 2.49 26.49 11.15
C HIS A 82 1.14 26.29 11.86
N GLU A 83 0.44 25.21 11.56
CA GLU A 83 -0.84 24.86 12.21
C GLU A 83 -0.71 24.51 13.69
N ILE A 84 0.44 24.00 14.15
CA ILE A 84 0.72 23.76 15.58
C ILE A 84 1.09 25.05 16.29
N ASN A 85 1.83 25.95 15.62
CA ASN A 85 2.24 27.21 16.24
C ASN A 85 1.05 28.13 16.57
N GLN A 86 -0.03 28.06 15.80
CA GLN A 86 -1.26 28.81 16.05
C GLN A 86 -1.92 28.48 17.42
N PRO A 87 -2.33 27.23 17.72
CA PRO A 87 -2.90 26.86 19.00
C PRO A 87 -1.90 27.04 20.15
N VAL A 88 -0.59 26.85 19.93
CA VAL A 88 0.43 27.15 20.96
C VAL A 88 0.42 28.64 21.35
N ALA A 89 0.31 29.54 20.38
CA ALA A 89 0.19 30.97 20.66
C ALA A 89 -1.10 31.30 21.43
N THR A 90 -2.22 30.67 21.06
CA THR A 90 -3.50 30.82 21.77
C THR A 90 -3.45 30.26 23.19
N ILE A 91 -2.83 29.09 23.40
CA ILE A 91 -2.61 28.50 24.73
C ILE A 91 -1.86 29.49 25.62
N ARG A 92 -0.81 30.13 25.10
CA ARG A 92 -0.04 31.13 25.85
C ARG A 92 -0.92 32.33 26.25
N ALA A 93 -1.72 32.85 25.32
CA ALA A 93 -2.63 33.96 25.61
C ALA A 93 -3.70 33.58 26.67
N TYR A 94 -4.26 32.37 26.60
CA TYR A 94 -5.21 31.90 27.61
C TYR A 94 -4.56 31.66 28.97
N ALA A 95 -3.31 31.20 29.01
CA ALA A 95 -2.58 31.03 30.26
C ALA A 95 -2.30 32.38 30.93
N ASP A 96 -1.86 33.38 30.15
CA ASP A 96 -1.64 34.75 30.63
C ASP A 96 -2.96 35.37 31.14
N ASN A 97 -4.07 35.20 30.41
CA ASN A 97 -5.38 35.68 30.82
C ASN A 97 -5.92 34.96 32.06
N ALA A 98 -5.73 33.65 32.17
CA ALA A 98 -6.14 32.88 33.34
C ALA A 98 -5.46 33.39 34.60
N ARG A 99 -4.17 33.72 34.52
CA ARG A 99 -3.44 34.35 35.62
C ARG A 99 -4.03 35.71 36.01
N VAL A 100 -4.33 36.58 35.04
CA VAL A 100 -4.97 37.89 35.30
C VAL A 100 -6.35 37.73 35.93
N PHE A 101 -7.14 36.74 35.50
CA PHE A 101 -8.45 36.45 36.10
C PHE A 101 -8.33 35.95 37.54
N LEU A 102 -7.34 35.09 37.84
CA LEU A 102 -7.08 34.65 39.21
C LEU A 102 -6.63 35.81 40.11
N GLU A 103 -5.78 36.72 39.62
CA GLU A 103 -5.38 37.93 40.35
C GLU A 103 -6.58 38.86 40.66
N ARG A 104 -7.67 38.75 39.90
CA ARG A 104 -8.92 39.50 40.08
C ARG A 104 -10.02 38.72 40.80
N GLU A 105 -9.71 37.54 41.35
CA GLU A 105 -10.68 36.63 41.99
C GLU A 105 -11.81 36.15 41.06
N GLN A 106 -11.58 36.18 39.73
CA GLN A 106 -12.52 35.74 38.69
C GLN A 106 -12.29 34.27 38.32
N SER A 107 -12.42 33.36 39.30
CA SER A 107 -12.07 31.94 39.14
C SER A 107 -12.81 31.24 37.99
N ALA A 108 -14.08 31.58 37.73
CA ALA A 108 -14.86 30.97 36.64
C ALA A 108 -14.26 31.26 35.25
N SER A 109 -13.81 32.50 34.99
CA SER A 109 -13.17 32.87 33.72
C SER A 109 -11.77 32.27 33.58
N ALA A 110 -11.06 32.07 34.70
CA ALA A 110 -9.79 31.34 34.68
C ALA A 110 -10.00 29.86 34.34
N GLU A 111 -11.04 29.22 34.90
CA GLU A 111 -11.39 27.82 34.63
C GLU A 111 -11.81 27.60 33.16
N GLU A 112 -12.56 28.53 32.58
CA GLU A 112 -12.89 28.51 31.14
C GLU A 112 -11.63 28.55 30.26
N ASN A 113 -10.68 29.43 30.56
CA ASN A 113 -9.40 29.49 29.83
C ASN A 113 -8.59 28.20 29.98
N LEU A 114 -8.56 27.59 31.17
CA LEU A 114 -7.88 26.32 31.41
C LEU A 114 -8.53 25.17 30.62
N GLY A 115 -9.86 25.14 30.54
CA GLY A 115 -10.60 24.20 29.68
C GLY A 115 -10.26 24.39 28.20
N ALA A 116 -10.19 25.63 27.73
CA ALA A 116 -9.80 25.95 26.35
C ALA A 116 -8.35 25.51 26.04
N ILE A 117 -7.42 25.66 26.98
CA ILE A 117 -6.04 25.16 26.86
C ILE A 117 -6.02 23.63 26.71
N ALA A 118 -6.81 22.90 27.50
CA ALA A 118 -6.88 21.44 27.40
C ALA A 118 -7.36 21.01 26.00
N ALA A 119 -8.45 21.61 25.50
CA ALA A 119 -8.98 21.31 24.17
C ALA A 119 -7.98 21.64 23.03
N LEU A 120 -7.24 22.76 23.13
CA LEU A 120 -6.20 23.10 22.16
C LEU A 120 -5.02 22.11 22.19
N THR A 121 -4.69 21.59 23.37
CA THR A 121 -3.63 20.58 23.53
C THR A 121 -4.04 19.25 22.90
N ASP A 122 -5.30 18.82 23.09
CA ASP A 122 -5.85 17.63 22.42
C ASP A 122 -5.83 17.76 20.90
N ARG A 123 -6.15 18.96 20.38
CA ARG A 123 -6.08 19.26 18.95
C ARG A 123 -4.66 19.14 18.41
N ILE A 124 -3.66 19.68 19.12
CA ILE A 124 -2.24 19.51 18.75
C ILE A 124 -1.87 18.02 18.75
N GLY A 125 -2.32 17.25 19.75
CA GLY A 125 -2.14 15.80 19.80
C GLY A 125 -2.64 15.10 18.54
N ALA A 126 -3.86 15.41 18.10
CA ALA A 126 -4.44 14.85 16.87
C ALA A 126 -3.60 15.15 15.62
N ILE A 127 -3.15 16.40 15.45
CA ILE A 127 -2.29 16.81 14.32
C ILE A 127 -0.97 16.02 14.31
N THR A 128 -0.34 15.84 15.48
CA THR A 128 0.94 15.13 15.57
C THR A 128 0.82 13.62 15.31
N GLU A 129 -0.29 13.00 15.70
CA GLU A 129 -0.54 11.58 15.42
C GLU A 129 -0.83 11.35 13.93
N GLU A 130 -1.52 12.26 13.25
CA GLU A 130 -1.69 12.20 11.80
C GLU A 130 -0.35 12.28 11.05
N LEU A 131 0.54 13.19 11.46
CA LEU A 131 1.88 13.31 10.88
C LEU A 131 2.73 12.05 11.11
N LYS A 132 2.68 11.46 12.32
CA LYS A 132 3.36 10.20 12.65
C LYS A 132 2.82 9.04 11.81
N ALA A 133 1.50 8.92 11.66
CA ALA A 133 0.87 7.91 10.82
C ALA A 133 1.32 8.04 9.36
N PHE A 134 1.41 9.28 8.85
CA PHE A 134 1.91 9.56 7.51
C PHE A 134 3.39 9.21 7.32
N ALA A 135 4.23 9.44 8.33
CA ALA A 135 5.65 9.04 8.33
C ALA A 135 5.85 7.52 8.44
N ARG A 136 4.97 6.80 9.15
CA ARG A 136 5.10 5.35 9.41
C ARG A 136 4.56 4.45 8.29
N LYS A 137 3.75 4.99 7.36
CA LYS A 137 3.10 4.37 6.18
C LYS A 137 3.93 3.50 5.19
N GLY A 138 5.15 3.03 5.51
CA GLY A 138 5.94 2.18 4.58
C GLY A 138 6.91 1.17 5.18
N ARG A 139 6.82 0.84 6.48
CA ARG A 139 7.78 -0.09 7.13
C ARG A 139 7.24 -1.48 7.48
N THR A 140 5.96 -1.76 7.22
CA THR A 140 5.37 -3.05 7.56
C THR A 140 4.87 -3.75 6.32
N ALA A 141 5.40 -4.96 6.09
CA ALA A 141 4.96 -5.84 5.04
C ALA A 141 3.47 -6.16 5.20
N ALA A 142 2.79 -6.38 4.08
CA ALA A 142 1.43 -6.87 4.08
C ALA A 142 1.42 -8.35 4.50
N GLU A 143 0.63 -8.68 5.51
CA GLU A 143 0.41 -10.03 6.00
C GLU A 143 -1.09 -10.36 5.95
N PRO A 144 -1.49 -11.64 5.99
CA PRO A 144 -2.91 -11.99 6.12
C PRO A 144 -3.45 -11.54 7.49
N VAL A 145 -4.35 -10.55 7.49
CA VAL A 145 -4.97 -10.00 8.71
C VAL A 145 -6.46 -10.31 8.72
N GLU A 146 -6.98 -10.81 9.85
CA GLU A 146 -8.41 -11.01 10.06
C GLU A 146 -9.14 -9.67 10.19
N LEU A 147 -10.04 -9.37 9.25
CA LEU A 147 -10.69 -8.06 9.16
C LEU A 147 -11.56 -7.75 10.39
N ARG A 148 -12.23 -8.76 10.95
CA ARG A 148 -13.01 -8.63 12.19
C ARG A 148 -12.16 -8.09 13.34
N SER A 149 -10.97 -8.65 13.55
CA SER A 149 -10.06 -8.25 14.63
C SER A 149 -9.57 -6.80 14.51
N VAL A 150 -9.47 -6.30 13.28
CA VAL A 150 -9.11 -4.90 12.96
C VAL A 150 -10.27 -3.98 13.33
N ILE A 151 -11.49 -4.32 12.92
CA ILE A 151 -12.69 -3.52 13.22
C ILE A 151 -12.91 -3.44 14.73
N GLU A 152 -12.81 -4.57 15.42
CA GLU A 152 -12.94 -4.63 16.88
C GLU A 152 -11.87 -3.78 17.59
N GLY A 153 -10.61 -3.86 17.13
CA GLY A 153 -9.51 -3.03 17.65
C GLY A 153 -9.77 -1.53 17.48
N ALA A 154 -10.22 -1.11 16.30
CA ALA A 154 -10.59 0.28 16.02
C ALA A 154 -11.74 0.78 16.93
N VAL A 155 -12.77 -0.04 17.12
CA VAL A 155 -13.91 0.28 17.98
C VAL A 155 -13.48 0.44 19.44
N VAL A 156 -12.65 -0.46 19.96
CA VAL A 156 -12.12 -0.38 21.35
C VAL A 156 -11.40 0.94 21.59
N LEU A 157 -10.56 1.37 20.65
CA LEU A 157 -9.82 2.63 20.76
C LEU A 157 -10.73 3.86 20.68
N LEU A 158 -11.85 3.79 19.95
CA LEU A 158 -12.84 4.86 19.92
C LEU A 158 -13.70 4.90 21.19
N ARG A 159 -13.87 3.78 21.91
CA ARG A 159 -14.64 3.74 23.18
C ARG A 159 -14.08 4.67 24.24
N SER A 160 -12.76 4.82 24.32
CA SER A 160 -12.14 5.70 25.30
C SER A 160 -12.37 7.19 24.99
N ARG A 161 -12.50 7.55 23.70
CA ARG A 161 -12.60 8.94 23.23
C ARG A 161 -14.05 9.41 23.03
N PHE A 162 -14.97 8.52 22.68
CA PHE A 162 -16.36 8.83 22.34
C PHE A 162 -17.37 8.08 23.21
N ALA A 163 -17.07 7.95 24.51
CA ALA A 163 -17.96 7.30 25.47
C ALA A 163 -19.38 7.91 25.39
N GLY A 164 -20.38 7.09 25.03
CA GLY A 164 -21.78 7.49 24.90
C GLY A 164 -22.25 7.87 23.49
N ARG A 165 -21.36 7.97 22.49
CA ARG A 165 -21.74 8.28 21.07
C ARG A 165 -21.56 7.11 20.10
N LEU A 166 -20.92 6.03 20.54
CA LEU A 166 -20.67 4.86 19.70
C LEU A 166 -21.93 4.12 19.28
N ASP A 167 -23.04 4.28 19.99
CA ASP A 167 -24.32 3.68 19.62
C ASP A 167 -24.88 4.23 18.30
N ALA A 168 -24.30 5.34 17.80
CA ALA A 168 -24.59 5.87 16.48
C ALA A 168 -23.88 5.11 15.35
N LEU A 169 -22.86 4.29 15.64
CA LEU A 169 -22.17 3.43 14.67
C LEU A 169 -22.79 2.02 14.69
N ALA A 170 -23.59 1.71 13.66
CA ALA A 170 -24.16 0.39 13.46
C ALA A 170 -23.24 -0.45 12.55
N ILE A 171 -22.32 -1.19 13.18
CA ILE A 171 -21.28 -1.95 12.46
C ILE A 171 -21.69 -3.40 12.26
N THR A 172 -21.75 -3.85 11.01
CA THR A 172 -21.96 -5.25 10.64
C THR A 172 -20.63 -5.99 10.55
N LEU A 173 -20.31 -6.81 11.55
CA LEU A 173 -19.02 -7.50 11.59
C LEU A 173 -18.92 -8.61 10.53
N PRO A 174 -17.85 -8.63 9.71
CA PRO A 174 -17.64 -9.67 8.70
C PRO A 174 -17.32 -11.04 9.34
N PRO A 175 -17.46 -12.16 8.61
CA PRO A 175 -17.07 -13.48 9.12
C PRO A 175 -15.60 -13.52 9.58
N SER A 176 -15.30 -14.26 10.66
CA SER A 176 -13.93 -14.37 11.21
C SER A 176 -12.93 -15.04 10.27
N ALA A 177 -13.40 -15.78 9.26
CA ALA A 177 -12.55 -16.36 8.23
C ALA A 177 -12.06 -15.33 7.19
N LEU A 178 -12.64 -14.14 7.13
CA LEU A 178 -12.27 -13.13 6.14
C LEU A 178 -10.93 -12.49 6.50
N LYS A 179 -9.90 -12.84 5.72
CA LYS A 179 -8.56 -12.26 5.82
C LYS A 179 -8.25 -11.39 4.62
N VAL A 180 -7.61 -10.26 4.87
CA VAL A 180 -7.10 -9.35 3.83
C VAL A 180 -5.59 -9.21 3.95
N MET A 181 -4.91 -9.07 2.83
CA MET A 181 -3.48 -8.77 2.83
C MET A 181 -3.27 -7.32 3.21
N GLY A 182 -2.64 -7.06 4.35
CA GLY A 182 -2.44 -5.70 4.82
C GLY A 182 -1.61 -5.66 6.09
N ASN A 183 -1.44 -4.46 6.64
CA ASN A 183 -0.86 -4.32 7.96
C ASN A 183 -1.99 -3.99 8.94
N ARG A 184 -2.10 -4.79 10.01
CA ARG A 184 -3.17 -4.66 11.00
C ARG A 184 -3.32 -3.23 11.53
N LEU A 185 -2.23 -2.66 12.05
CA LEU A 185 -2.22 -1.32 12.63
C LEU A 185 -2.64 -0.24 11.61
N ARG A 186 -2.25 -0.39 10.34
CA ARG A 186 -2.66 0.55 9.28
C ARG A 186 -4.14 0.45 8.95
N LEU A 187 -4.68 -0.77 8.88
CA LEU A 187 -6.10 -1.00 8.65
C LEU A 187 -6.92 -0.45 9.83
N GLU A 188 -6.47 -0.65 11.08
CA GLU A 188 -7.07 -0.08 12.28
C GLU A 188 -7.09 1.45 12.20
N GLN A 189 -5.98 2.09 11.82
CA GLN A 189 -5.90 3.55 11.67
C GLN A 189 -6.90 4.10 10.63
N VAL A 190 -7.04 3.41 9.48
CA VAL A 190 -7.99 3.81 8.45
C VAL A 190 -9.41 3.75 9.00
N LEU A 191 -9.77 2.65 9.67
CA LEU A 191 -11.09 2.50 10.27
C LEU A 191 -11.35 3.54 11.36
N ILE A 192 -10.38 3.83 12.22
CA ILE A 192 -10.48 4.87 13.25
C ILE A 192 -10.79 6.23 12.60
N ASN A 193 -10.04 6.61 11.56
CA ASN A 193 -10.27 7.88 10.88
C ASN A 193 -11.66 7.94 10.21
N LEU A 194 -12.09 6.85 9.56
CA LEU A 194 -13.41 6.80 8.93
C LEU A 194 -14.54 6.88 9.96
N PHE A 195 -14.43 6.15 11.06
CA PHE A 195 -15.44 6.16 12.13
C PHE A 195 -15.47 7.49 12.87
N GLN A 196 -14.31 8.12 13.09
CA GLN A 196 -14.24 9.46 13.65
C GLN A 196 -14.93 10.48 12.74
N ASN A 197 -14.59 10.48 11.44
CA ASN A 197 -15.24 11.36 10.47
C ASN A 197 -16.76 11.13 10.40
N ALA A 198 -17.18 9.86 10.46
CA ALA A 198 -18.59 9.50 10.49
C ALA A 198 -19.28 10.06 11.74
N LEU A 199 -18.69 9.89 12.93
CA LEU A 199 -19.24 10.41 14.19
C LEU A 199 -19.28 11.94 14.20
N GLU A 200 -18.23 12.62 13.73
CA GLU A 200 -18.18 14.08 13.62
C GLU A 200 -19.26 14.61 12.67
N ALA A 201 -19.53 13.92 11.56
CA ALA A 201 -20.61 14.28 10.64
C ALA A 201 -22.02 14.17 11.26
N LEU A 202 -22.17 13.44 12.37
CA LEU A 202 -23.43 13.32 13.12
C LEU A 202 -23.60 14.38 14.22
N GLU A 203 -22.60 15.24 14.46
CA GLU A 203 -22.72 16.26 15.49
C GLU A 203 -23.89 17.22 15.21
N GLY A 204 -24.72 17.45 16.24
CA GLY A 204 -25.91 18.30 16.14
C GLY A 204 -27.15 17.63 15.51
N ARG A 205 -27.13 16.32 15.26
CA ARG A 205 -28.29 15.57 14.73
C ARG A 205 -28.79 14.51 15.72
N ASP A 206 -29.91 14.79 16.39
CA ASP A 206 -30.50 13.85 17.33
C ASP A 206 -31.01 12.58 16.62
N GLY A 207 -30.62 11.41 17.15
CA GLY A 207 -31.05 10.10 16.65
C GLY A 207 -30.40 9.61 15.35
N ALA A 208 -29.43 10.36 14.79
CA ALA A 208 -28.77 9.97 13.57
C ALA A 208 -27.79 8.79 13.77
N ARG A 209 -27.71 7.89 12.78
CA ARG A 209 -26.85 6.70 12.81
C ARG A 209 -26.13 6.53 11.48
N VAL A 210 -24.95 5.92 11.53
CA VAL A 210 -24.16 5.51 10.37
C VAL A 210 -24.02 3.99 10.39
N GLU A 211 -24.46 3.36 9.31
CA GLU A 211 -24.27 1.93 9.07
C GLU A 211 -22.95 1.67 8.34
N VAL A 212 -22.22 0.65 8.79
CA VAL A 212 -20.92 0.23 8.26
C VAL A 212 -20.91 -1.27 8.03
#